data_AF-A0A448WM05-F1
#
_entry.id   AF-A0A448WM05-F1
#
_cell.length_a   1.000
_cell.length_b   1.000
_cell.length_c   1.000
_cell.angle_alpha   90.00
_cell.angle_beta   90.00
_cell.angle_gamma   90.00
#
_symmetry.space_group_name_H-M   'P 1'
#
loop_
_entity.id
_entity.type
_entity.pdbx_description
1 polymer ?
#
loop_
_entity_poly.entity_id
_entity_poly.type
_entity_poly.pdbx_seq_one_letter_code
_entity_poly.pdbx_strand_id
1 'polypeptide(L)'
;MSCWKQYISTQLLERNRSERISCPTLNCQHILSDEGVFKLACDDAHLTQAFRRLVTNNFVQNHRHLTWCPGANCDHAARLPAGCLVEPRLAICPLCSERFCSACGEAWHEPITCDLLRQWHSRIYDGTSSNAWILLNTQACPKCHVKIEKNGGCNHMVCQTSSCQYSFCWICLKEWDLGCGGCPDKTVQFNFPEMKIYMNYFKAYTKQADLLKEELKLVDCLQEQRPDMLEQRFGSANKDLLQQIFLTLLCCRRTLMYTHAFSYFLKKDNVSEIFELNLTSLELGLDKLAFFLHDEYNVSFSNIYLQNIRDQIKFCELRRQILIAYVKEGYDVGMWKFQYAH
;
A
#
# COMPACT_ATOMS: atom_id res chain seq x y z
N MET A 1 41.05 -17.25 -0.91
CA MET A 1 39.62 -17.56 -1.17
C MET A 1 38.65 -16.55 -0.53
N SER A 2 38.95 -15.97 0.65
CA SER A 2 38.04 -15.03 1.34
C SER A 2 37.73 -13.73 0.56
N CYS A 3 38.72 -13.10 -0.07
CA CYS A 3 38.52 -11.84 -0.80
C CYS A 3 37.59 -11.98 -2.00
N TRP A 4 37.66 -13.10 -2.73
CA TRP A 4 36.77 -13.39 -3.86
C TRP A 4 35.32 -13.59 -3.41
N LYS A 5 35.10 -14.31 -2.30
CA LYS A 5 33.76 -14.46 -1.72
C LYS A 5 33.20 -13.10 -1.31
N GLN A 6 33.96 -12.27 -0.60
CA GLN A 6 33.53 -10.94 -0.16
C GLN A 6 33.22 -10.00 -1.35
N TYR A 7 34.05 -10.04 -2.40
CA TYR A 7 33.78 -9.31 -3.64
C TYR A 7 32.49 -9.76 -4.32
N ILE A 8 32.27 -11.07 -4.48
CA ILE A 8 31.03 -11.59 -5.07
C ILE A 8 29.82 -11.25 -4.20
N SER A 9 29.93 -11.35 -2.88
CA SER A 9 28.86 -10.98 -1.95
C SER A 9 28.44 -9.52 -2.11
N THR A 10 29.40 -8.60 -2.18
CA THR A 10 29.10 -7.18 -2.41
C THR A 10 28.45 -6.96 -3.78
N GLN A 11 28.99 -7.54 -4.85
CA GLN A 11 28.43 -7.41 -6.20
C GLN A 11 27.01 -8.00 -6.35
N LEU A 12 26.70 -9.09 -5.64
CA LEU A 12 25.38 -9.75 -5.71
C LEU A 12 24.33 -9.07 -4.82
N LEU A 13 24.73 -8.53 -3.66
CA LEU A 13 23.81 -8.03 -2.64
C LEU A 13 23.61 -6.51 -2.70
N GLU A 14 24.53 -5.74 -3.29
CA GLU A 14 24.40 -4.28 -3.42
C GLU A 14 23.39 -3.86 -4.50
N ARG A 15 22.81 -2.67 -4.33
CA ARG A 15 21.63 -2.19 -5.09
C ARG A 15 21.89 -1.89 -6.58
N ASN A 16 23.14 -1.75 -7.00
CA ASN A 16 23.51 -1.48 -8.39
C ASN A 16 24.06 -2.76 -9.04
N ARG A 17 23.14 -3.69 -9.34
CA ARG A 17 23.50 -5.00 -9.91
C ARG A 17 23.92 -4.83 -11.37
N SER A 18 25.20 -5.01 -11.63
CA SER A 18 25.69 -5.31 -12.97
C SER A 18 25.06 -6.63 -13.43
N GLU A 19 24.58 -6.75 -14.68
CA GLU A 19 24.05 -8.01 -15.22
C GLU A 19 25.11 -9.14 -15.27
N ARG A 20 26.40 -8.77 -15.11
CA ARG A 20 27.55 -9.66 -15.16
C ARG A 20 28.57 -9.25 -14.11
N ILE A 21 29.24 -10.23 -13.51
CA ILE A 21 30.30 -9.98 -12.51
C ILE A 21 31.65 -9.98 -13.24
N SER A 22 32.37 -8.86 -13.17
CA SER A 22 33.69 -8.70 -13.78
C SER A 22 34.84 -8.99 -12.79
N CYS A 23 36.06 -9.10 -13.32
CA CYS A 23 37.25 -9.20 -12.49
C CYS A 23 37.46 -7.92 -11.65
N PRO A 24 37.80 -8.02 -10.35
CA PRO A 24 38.04 -6.87 -9.48
C PRO A 24 39.37 -6.15 -9.74
N THR A 25 40.24 -6.69 -10.59
CA THR A 25 41.54 -6.08 -10.92
C THR A 25 41.35 -4.82 -11.77
N LEU A 26 42.06 -3.74 -11.41
CA LEU A 26 42.03 -2.47 -12.14
C LEU A 26 42.33 -2.69 -13.64
N ASN A 27 41.51 -2.11 -14.52
CA ASN A 27 41.61 -2.21 -15.98
C ASN A 27 41.43 -3.63 -16.56
N CYS A 28 40.96 -4.60 -15.80
CA CYS A 28 40.60 -5.91 -16.32
C CYS A 28 39.12 -5.93 -16.73
N GLN A 29 38.83 -6.26 -17.99
CA GLN A 29 37.46 -6.40 -18.51
C GLN A 29 36.96 -7.85 -18.55
N HIS A 30 37.72 -8.78 -17.95
CA HIS A 30 37.36 -10.19 -17.96
C HIS A 30 36.09 -10.43 -17.14
N ILE A 31 35.10 -11.07 -17.74
CA ILE A 31 33.84 -11.45 -17.09
C ILE A 31 34.03 -12.83 -16.45
N LEU A 32 33.64 -12.96 -15.19
CA LEU A 32 33.70 -14.24 -14.50
C LEU A 32 32.67 -15.20 -15.10
N SER A 33 33.09 -16.44 -15.38
CA SER A 33 32.18 -17.50 -15.82
C SER A 33 31.16 -17.84 -14.73
N ASP A 34 29.93 -18.16 -15.13
CA ASP A 34 28.86 -18.53 -14.20
C ASP A 34 29.25 -19.69 -13.28
N GLU A 35 29.97 -20.69 -13.80
CA GLU A 35 30.43 -21.84 -13.03
C GLU A 35 31.45 -21.44 -11.94
N GLY A 36 32.32 -20.47 -12.23
CA GLY A 36 33.29 -19.92 -11.29
C GLY A 36 32.63 -19.12 -10.17
N VAL A 37 31.63 -18.30 -10.51
CA VAL A 37 30.84 -17.56 -9.51
C VAL A 37 30.01 -18.53 -8.66
N PHE A 38 29.37 -19.51 -9.29
CA PHE A 38 28.58 -20.52 -8.58
C PHE A 38 29.41 -21.32 -7.59
N LYS A 39 30.63 -21.77 -7.95
CA LYS A 39 31.56 -22.46 -7.03
C LYS A 39 31.96 -21.62 -5.82
N LEU A 40 31.95 -20.29 -5.95
CA LEU A 40 32.29 -19.39 -4.85
C LEU A 40 31.08 -19.03 -3.98
N ALA A 41 29.87 -19.08 -4.56
CA ALA A 41 28.61 -18.78 -3.90
C ALA A 41 27.89 -20.00 -3.31
N CYS A 42 28.18 -21.23 -3.78
CA CYS A 42 27.40 -22.45 -3.48
C CYS A 42 27.32 -22.81 -2.00
N ASP A 43 28.30 -22.37 -1.20
CA ASP A 43 28.33 -22.63 0.24
C ASP A 43 27.36 -21.72 1.03
N ASP A 44 26.86 -20.66 0.40
CA ASP A 44 25.91 -19.70 0.98
C ASP A 44 24.61 -19.71 0.18
N ALA A 45 23.52 -20.10 0.86
CA ALA A 45 22.21 -20.20 0.24
C ALA A 45 21.72 -18.86 -0.33
N HIS A 46 21.96 -17.74 0.37
CA HIS A 46 21.53 -16.41 -0.05
C HIS A 46 22.32 -15.91 -1.26
N LEU A 47 23.64 -16.14 -1.30
CA LEU A 47 24.46 -15.79 -2.45
C LEU A 47 24.12 -16.64 -3.68
N THR A 48 23.88 -17.92 -3.47
CA THR A 48 23.44 -18.84 -4.53
C THR A 48 22.11 -18.39 -5.14
N GLN A 49 21.15 -18.02 -4.30
CA GLN A 49 19.86 -17.47 -4.70
C GLN A 49 20.02 -16.16 -5.48
N ALA A 50 20.78 -15.20 -4.94
CA ALA A 50 21.03 -13.92 -5.60
C ALA A 50 21.69 -14.09 -6.98
N PHE A 51 22.66 -15.01 -7.09
CA PHE A 51 23.33 -15.33 -8.34
C PHE A 51 22.38 -15.97 -9.36
N ARG A 52 21.59 -16.98 -8.95
CA ARG A 52 20.57 -17.61 -9.82
C ARG A 52 19.59 -16.59 -10.37
N ARG A 53 19.12 -15.68 -9.51
CA ARG A 53 18.22 -14.60 -9.93
C ARG A 53 18.90 -13.67 -10.92
N LEU A 54 20.15 -13.27 -10.69
CA LEU A 54 20.92 -12.41 -11.60
C LEU A 54 21.04 -13.00 -13.01
N VAL A 55 21.46 -14.26 -13.14
CA VAL A 55 21.66 -14.90 -14.46
C VAL A 55 20.35 -15.20 -15.19
N THR A 56 19.25 -15.44 -14.47
CA THR A 56 17.94 -15.73 -15.07
C THR A 56 17.07 -14.50 -15.26
N ASN A 57 17.40 -13.36 -14.63
CA ASN A 57 16.55 -12.17 -14.63
C ASN A 57 16.27 -11.65 -16.03
N ASN A 58 17.30 -11.56 -16.87
CA ASN A 58 17.15 -11.10 -18.25
C ASN A 58 16.21 -12.03 -19.05
N PHE A 59 16.34 -13.34 -18.89
CA PHE A 59 15.44 -14.31 -19.54
C PHE A 59 13.99 -14.13 -19.07
N VAL A 60 13.77 -14.00 -17.76
CA VAL A 60 12.41 -13.82 -17.22
C VAL A 60 11.80 -12.48 -17.65
N GLN A 61 12.55 -11.37 -17.55
CA GLN A 61 12.07 -10.04 -17.93
C GLN A 61 11.76 -9.92 -19.43
N ASN A 62 12.50 -10.63 -20.29
CA ASN A 62 12.30 -10.61 -21.73
C ASN A 62 11.28 -11.66 -22.22
N HIS A 63 10.86 -12.58 -21.35
CA HIS A 63 9.90 -13.63 -21.70
C HIS A 63 8.48 -13.22 -21.36
N ARG A 64 7.64 -13.04 -22.39
CA ARG A 64 6.27 -12.51 -22.27
C ARG A 64 5.33 -13.25 -21.29
N HIS A 65 5.63 -14.52 -21.02
CA HIS A 65 4.83 -15.36 -20.12
C HIS A 65 5.49 -15.66 -18.76
N LEU A 66 6.56 -14.95 -18.39
CA LEU A 66 7.22 -15.16 -17.10
C LEU A 66 7.23 -13.85 -16.31
N THR A 67 6.88 -13.94 -15.03
CA THR A 67 6.94 -12.80 -14.12
C THR A 67 7.53 -13.25 -12.79
N TRP A 68 8.47 -12.49 -12.26
CA TRP A 68 9.05 -12.76 -10.94
C TRP A 68 8.01 -12.57 -9.84
N CYS A 69 8.02 -13.46 -8.86
CA CYS A 69 7.32 -13.23 -7.61
C CYS A 69 7.91 -11.98 -6.90
N PRO A 70 7.08 -11.04 -6.42
CA PRO A 70 7.54 -9.88 -5.66
C PRO A 70 7.83 -10.20 -4.19
N GLY A 71 7.51 -11.42 -3.73
CA GLY A 71 7.71 -11.83 -2.35
C GLY A 71 9.18 -11.70 -1.92
N ALA A 72 9.38 -11.19 -0.70
CA ALA A 72 10.72 -11.04 -0.13
C ALA A 72 11.43 -12.40 -0.09
N ASN A 73 12.66 -12.45 -0.60
CA ASN A 73 13.48 -13.66 -0.69
C ASN A 73 12.82 -14.83 -1.47
N CYS A 74 11.86 -14.55 -2.36
CA CYS A 74 11.28 -15.55 -3.25
C CYS A 74 11.91 -15.50 -4.64
N ASP A 75 12.45 -16.63 -5.11
CA ASP A 75 13.01 -16.80 -6.47
C ASP A 75 12.06 -17.54 -7.41
N HIS A 76 10.77 -17.60 -7.09
CA HIS A 76 9.82 -18.21 -7.99
C HIS A 76 9.51 -17.26 -9.15
N ALA A 77 9.70 -17.74 -10.38
CA ALA A 77 9.13 -17.10 -11.58
C ALA A 77 7.83 -17.80 -11.94
N ALA A 78 6.71 -17.09 -11.86
CA ALA A 78 5.41 -17.62 -12.25
C ALA A 78 5.32 -17.66 -13.78
N ARG A 79 4.81 -18.78 -14.32
CA ARG A 79 4.51 -18.92 -15.74
C ARG A 79 3.04 -18.64 -16.02
N LEU A 80 2.78 -17.70 -16.92
CA LEU A 80 1.44 -17.37 -17.39
C LEU A 80 1.02 -18.33 -18.50
N PRO A 81 -0.24 -18.81 -18.51
CA PRO A 81 -0.73 -19.67 -19.58
C PRO A 81 -0.67 -18.96 -20.95
N ALA A 82 -0.41 -19.71 -22.01
CA ALA A 82 -0.42 -19.19 -23.38
C ALA A 82 -1.80 -18.59 -23.72
N GLY A 83 -1.83 -17.41 -24.35
CA GLY A 83 -3.06 -16.67 -24.68
C GLY A 83 -3.53 -15.65 -23.64
N CYS A 84 -2.86 -15.55 -22.47
CA CYS A 84 -3.25 -14.65 -21.39
C CYS A 84 -2.60 -13.25 -21.44
N LEU A 85 -1.97 -12.87 -22.56
CA LEU A 85 -1.10 -11.69 -22.66
C LEU A 85 -1.84 -10.35 -22.69
N VAL A 86 -3.17 -10.35 -22.82
CA VAL A 86 -3.94 -9.13 -23.06
C VAL A 86 -4.46 -8.49 -21.77
N GLU A 87 -4.70 -9.29 -20.73
CA GLU A 87 -5.33 -8.81 -19.50
C GLU A 87 -4.52 -9.14 -18.24
N PRO A 88 -4.34 -8.18 -17.31
CA PRO A 88 -3.78 -8.43 -15.98
C PRO A 88 -4.57 -9.51 -15.23
N ARG A 89 -3.87 -10.47 -14.60
CA ARG A 89 -4.47 -11.55 -13.81
C ARG A 89 -3.81 -11.69 -12.45
N LEU A 90 -4.59 -12.20 -11.50
CA LEU A 90 -4.08 -12.59 -10.19
C LEU A 90 -3.16 -13.82 -10.35
N ALA A 91 -1.90 -13.66 -10.00
CA ALA A 91 -0.95 -14.75 -9.81
C ALA A 91 -0.78 -15.01 -8.31
N ILE A 92 -0.74 -16.29 -7.93
CA ILE A 92 -0.47 -16.74 -6.56
C ILE A 92 0.82 -17.55 -6.60
N CYS A 93 1.83 -17.12 -5.84
CA CYS A 93 3.09 -17.84 -5.75
C CYS A 93 2.89 -19.15 -4.96
N PRO A 94 3.25 -20.33 -5.50
CA PRO A 94 3.10 -21.60 -4.78
C PRO A 94 4.12 -21.78 -3.64
N LEU A 95 5.22 -20.99 -3.64
CA LEU A 95 6.28 -21.11 -2.63
C LEU A 95 6.06 -20.21 -1.43
N CYS A 96 5.64 -18.96 -1.64
CA CYS A 96 5.46 -17.98 -0.57
C CYS A 96 4.02 -17.45 -0.44
N SER A 97 3.07 -17.96 -1.23
CA SER A 97 1.66 -17.54 -1.23
C SER A 97 1.40 -16.07 -1.59
N GLU A 98 2.42 -15.34 -2.05
CA GLU A 98 2.29 -13.93 -2.46
C GLU A 98 1.28 -13.79 -3.62
N ARG A 99 0.46 -12.74 -3.54
CA ARG A 99 -0.64 -12.46 -4.48
C ARG A 99 -0.35 -11.19 -5.27
N PHE A 100 -0.03 -11.34 -6.54
CA PHE A 100 0.49 -10.26 -7.36
C PHE A 100 -0.12 -10.22 -8.77
N CYS A 101 0.02 -9.08 -9.42
CA CYS A 101 -0.43 -8.86 -10.78
C CYS A 101 0.58 -9.47 -11.76
N SER A 102 0.09 -10.32 -12.66
CA SER A 102 0.91 -10.94 -13.70
C SER A 102 1.55 -9.95 -14.67
N ALA A 103 0.91 -8.80 -14.90
CA ALA A 103 1.30 -7.84 -15.92
C ALA A 103 2.32 -6.81 -15.42
N CYS A 104 2.13 -6.26 -14.21
CA CYS A 104 3.03 -5.24 -13.65
C CYS A 104 3.93 -5.73 -12.52
N GLY A 105 3.71 -6.94 -11.97
CA GLY A 105 4.49 -7.49 -10.86
C GLY A 105 4.17 -6.89 -9.49
N GLU A 106 3.34 -5.85 -9.41
CA GLU A 106 2.88 -5.26 -8.15
C GLU A 106 1.93 -6.19 -7.39
N ALA A 107 1.72 -5.94 -6.10
CA ALA A 107 0.70 -6.64 -5.32
C ALA A 107 -0.67 -6.54 -6.01
N TRP A 108 -1.47 -7.61 -5.94
CA TRP A 108 -2.74 -7.66 -6.66
C TRP A 108 -3.63 -6.46 -6.31
N HIS A 109 -4.01 -5.71 -7.35
CA HIS A 109 -4.50 -4.34 -7.21
C HIS A 109 -5.88 -4.11 -7.83
N GLU A 110 -6.77 -5.10 -7.75
CA GLU A 110 -8.16 -4.89 -8.14
C GLU A 110 -8.85 -3.91 -7.16
N PRO A 111 -9.57 -2.87 -7.64
CA PRO A 111 -10.09 -2.72 -9.00
C PRO A 111 -9.35 -1.71 -9.91
N ILE A 112 -8.21 -1.17 -9.51
CA ILE A 112 -7.46 -0.19 -10.33
C ILE A 112 -6.66 -0.91 -11.44
N THR A 113 -6.58 -0.32 -12.63
CA THR A 113 -5.73 -0.86 -13.71
C THR A 113 -4.24 -0.64 -13.43
N CYS A 114 -3.37 -1.43 -14.08
CA CYS A 114 -1.92 -1.28 -13.94
C CYS A 114 -1.43 0.13 -14.30
N ASP A 115 -2.02 0.75 -15.33
CA ASP A 115 -1.60 2.08 -15.78
C ASP A 115 -2.00 3.17 -14.80
N LEU A 116 -3.23 3.15 -14.27
CA LEU A 116 -3.66 4.10 -13.24
C LEU A 116 -2.86 3.90 -11.94
N LEU A 117 -2.55 2.65 -11.57
CA LEU A 117 -1.69 2.38 -10.41
C LEU A 117 -0.28 2.94 -10.60
N ARG A 118 0.31 2.80 -11.78
CA ARG A 118 1.63 3.36 -12.09
C ARG A 118 1.63 4.89 -11.92
N GLN A 119 0.57 5.55 -12.40
CA GLN A 119 0.41 7.00 -12.24
C GLN A 119 0.21 7.41 -10.78
N TRP A 120 -0.56 6.64 -10.01
CA TRP A 120 -0.71 6.83 -8.57
C TRP A 120 0.63 6.74 -7.84
N HIS A 121 1.41 5.70 -8.12
CA HIS A 121 2.74 5.49 -7.54
C HIS A 121 3.70 6.63 -7.90
N SER A 122 3.73 7.09 -9.15
CA SER A 122 4.59 8.24 -9.55
C SER A 122 4.34 9.44 -8.65
N ARG A 123 3.06 9.80 -8.40
CA ARG A 123 2.70 10.91 -7.52
C ARG A 123 3.21 10.72 -6.08
N ILE A 124 3.18 9.49 -5.57
CA ILE A 124 3.73 9.18 -4.23
C ILE A 124 5.25 9.40 -4.20
N TYR A 125 5.98 8.90 -5.20
CA TYR A 125 7.43 8.90 -5.23
C TYR A 125 8.06 10.24 -5.64
N ASP A 126 7.37 11.05 -6.45
CA ASP A 126 7.84 12.37 -6.90
C ASP A 126 7.85 13.43 -5.76
N GLY A 127 7.63 13.01 -4.51
CA GLY A 127 7.64 13.88 -3.34
C GLY A 127 6.43 14.82 -3.27
N THR A 128 5.45 14.67 -4.18
CA THR A 128 4.22 15.48 -4.14
C THR A 128 3.46 15.25 -2.83
N SER A 129 3.50 14.05 -2.26
CA SER A 129 2.88 13.73 -0.96
C SER A 129 3.55 14.44 0.23
N SER A 130 4.89 14.42 0.32
CA SER A 130 5.65 15.08 1.40
C SER A 130 5.61 16.61 1.28
N ASN A 131 5.78 17.14 0.07
CA ASN A 131 5.67 18.57 -0.17
C ASN A 131 4.22 19.06 0.00
N ALA A 132 3.21 18.24 -0.37
CA ALA A 132 1.80 18.56 -0.17
C ALA A 132 1.38 18.60 1.29
N TRP A 133 1.82 17.63 2.09
CA TRP A 133 1.51 17.65 3.51
C TRP A 133 2.05 18.90 4.19
N ILE A 134 3.30 19.27 3.88
CA ILE A 134 3.92 20.49 4.40
C ILE A 134 3.15 21.72 3.91
N LEU A 135 2.81 21.81 2.63
CA LEU A 135 2.09 22.96 2.06
C LEU A 135 0.65 23.11 2.56
N LEU A 136 -0.02 22.01 2.93
CA LEU A 136 -1.43 22.03 3.33
C LEU A 136 -1.63 22.13 4.85
N ASN A 137 -0.65 21.69 5.67
CA ASN A 137 -0.78 21.65 7.13
C ASN A 137 0.16 22.61 7.86
N THR A 138 1.05 23.30 7.14
CA THR A 138 1.97 24.28 7.73
C THR A 138 1.80 25.68 7.13
N GLN A 139 1.97 26.70 7.96
CA GLN A 139 2.11 28.10 7.54
C GLN A 139 3.37 28.70 8.15
N ALA A 140 3.98 29.66 7.48
CA ALA A 140 5.15 30.36 8.01
C ALA A 140 4.74 31.42 9.04
N CYS A 141 5.48 31.53 10.14
CA CYS A 141 5.31 32.63 11.08
C CYS A 141 5.51 33.97 10.37
N PRO A 142 4.60 34.94 10.51
CA PRO A 142 4.74 36.26 9.87
C PRO A 142 5.93 37.07 10.39
N LYS A 143 6.45 36.77 11.59
CA LYS A 143 7.58 37.48 12.21
C LYS A 143 8.94 36.84 11.94
N CYS A 144 9.04 35.52 12.02
CA CYS A 144 10.33 34.80 11.89
C CYS A 144 10.41 33.81 10.72
N HIS A 145 9.31 33.63 9.97
CA HIS A 145 9.17 32.75 8.81
C HIS A 145 9.44 31.25 9.04
N VAL A 146 9.62 30.83 10.29
CA VAL A 146 9.65 29.40 10.65
C VAL A 146 8.29 28.77 10.34
N LYS A 147 8.28 27.59 9.72
CA LYS A 147 7.06 26.83 9.43
C LYS A 147 6.44 26.31 10.74
N ILE A 148 5.15 26.56 10.92
CA ILE A 148 4.34 26.17 12.07
C ILE A 148 3.22 25.27 11.55
N GLU A 149 2.99 24.14 12.21
CA GLU A 149 1.87 23.22 11.94
C GLU A 149 0.58 23.70 12.63
N LYS A 150 -0.59 23.45 12.03
CA LYS A 150 -1.87 23.78 12.67
C LYS A 150 -2.23 22.77 13.77
N ASN A 151 -2.06 23.18 15.03
CA ASN A 151 -2.31 22.33 16.18
C ASN A 151 -3.73 22.56 16.74
N GLY A 152 -4.75 21.95 16.12
CA GLY A 152 -6.15 22.01 16.60
C GLY A 152 -6.98 23.16 16.03
N GLY A 153 -8.31 23.07 16.19
CA GLY A 153 -9.31 23.92 15.51
C GLY A 153 -9.35 25.40 15.87
N CYS A 154 -8.42 25.90 16.69
CA CYS A 154 -8.34 27.32 17.05
C CYS A 154 -7.51 28.10 16.00
N ASN A 155 -7.97 29.30 15.62
CA ASN A 155 -7.23 30.16 14.69
C ASN A 155 -6.18 31.05 15.39
N HIS A 156 -6.10 31.02 16.72
CA HIS A 156 -5.03 31.68 17.47
C HIS A 156 -3.78 30.78 17.51
N MET A 157 -2.69 31.23 16.91
CA MET A 157 -1.42 30.51 16.87
C MET A 157 -0.32 31.32 17.55
N VAL A 158 0.50 30.64 18.34
CA VAL A 158 1.69 31.22 18.97
C VAL A 158 2.92 30.52 18.40
N CYS A 159 3.87 31.30 17.89
CA CYS A 159 5.12 30.75 17.37
C CYS A 159 5.87 30.00 18.48
N GLN A 160 6.13 28.71 18.26
CA GLN A 160 6.79 27.83 19.23
C GLN A 160 8.31 28.12 19.35
N THR A 161 8.88 28.92 18.46
CA THR A 161 10.29 29.33 18.54
C THR A 161 10.50 30.23 19.75
N SER A 162 11.36 29.80 20.69
CA SER A 162 11.65 30.50 21.95
C SER A 162 12.13 31.95 21.76
N SER A 163 12.79 32.26 20.65
CA SER A 163 13.24 33.61 20.30
C SER A 163 12.16 34.48 19.63
N CYS A 164 11.01 33.92 19.24
CA CYS A 164 9.98 34.64 18.50
C CYS A 164 8.70 34.86 19.30
N GLN A 165 8.10 33.77 19.82
CA GLN A 165 6.84 33.73 20.59
C GLN A 165 5.72 34.65 20.08
N TYR A 166 5.68 34.92 18.77
CA TYR A 166 4.70 35.82 18.19
C TYR A 166 3.32 35.17 18.11
N SER A 167 2.31 35.87 18.63
CA SER A 167 0.91 35.45 18.60
C SER A 167 0.20 36.07 17.41
N PHE A 168 -0.38 35.24 16.55
CA PHE A 168 -1.01 35.67 15.31
C PHE A 168 -2.22 34.81 14.95
N CYS A 169 -3.05 35.34 14.05
CA CYS A 169 -4.17 34.59 13.49
C CYS A 169 -3.72 33.70 12.32
N TRP A 170 -4.09 32.42 12.35
CA TRP A 170 -3.81 31.43 11.28
C TRP A 170 -4.45 31.80 9.92
N ILE A 171 -5.52 32.58 9.92
CA ILE A 171 -6.23 32.93 8.68
C ILE A 171 -5.58 34.15 8.03
N CYS A 172 -5.37 35.22 8.78
CA CYS A 172 -4.95 36.51 8.23
C CYS A 172 -3.47 36.84 8.46
N LEU A 173 -2.74 36.01 9.21
CA LEU A 173 -1.32 36.17 9.54
C LEU A 173 -0.97 37.49 10.27
N LYS A 174 -1.97 38.16 10.86
CA LYS A 174 -1.78 39.39 11.65
C LYS A 174 -1.69 39.10 13.15
N GLU A 175 -1.12 40.05 13.88
CA GLU A 175 -1.01 40.04 15.35
C GLU A 175 -2.37 39.81 16.02
N TRP A 176 -2.37 39.01 17.09
CA TRP A 176 -3.59 38.60 17.78
C TRP A 176 -4.25 39.72 18.63
N ASP A 177 -3.60 40.88 18.82
CA ASP A 177 -4.13 41.99 19.64
C ASP A 177 -5.15 42.90 18.93
N LEU A 178 -5.25 42.84 17.59
CA LEU A 178 -6.07 43.74 16.79
C LEU A 178 -7.37 43.07 16.32
N GLY A 179 -8.30 42.84 17.25
CA GLY A 179 -9.73 42.65 16.92
C GLY A 179 -10.05 41.54 15.91
N CYS A 180 -9.26 40.46 15.88
CA CYS A 180 -9.42 39.37 14.90
C CYS A 180 -10.61 38.42 15.18
N GLY A 181 -11.56 38.83 16.03
CA GLY A 181 -12.78 38.06 16.36
C GLY A 181 -13.81 37.99 15.22
N GLY A 182 -13.58 38.69 14.11
CA GLY A 182 -14.52 38.81 12.98
C GLY A 182 -13.90 38.60 11.61
N CYS A 183 -12.76 37.89 11.49
CA CYS A 183 -12.30 37.49 10.16
C CYS A 183 -13.35 36.53 9.57
N PRO A 184 -14.03 36.88 8.45
CA PRO A 184 -14.75 35.87 7.70
C PRO A 184 -13.75 34.77 7.40
N ASP A 185 -14.18 33.51 7.44
CA ASP A 185 -13.37 32.32 7.15
C ASP A 185 -13.00 32.30 5.64
N LYS A 186 -12.35 33.37 5.18
CA LYS A 186 -11.60 33.43 3.94
C LYS A 186 -10.32 32.70 4.25
N THR A 187 -10.45 31.38 4.34
CA THR A 187 -9.37 30.47 4.07
C THR A 187 -8.55 31.04 2.92
N VAL A 188 -7.42 31.68 3.24
CA VAL A 188 -6.31 31.83 2.29
C VAL A 188 -5.71 30.42 2.20
N GLN A 189 -6.53 29.48 1.71
CA GLN A 189 -6.07 28.22 1.17
C GLN A 189 -5.27 28.65 -0.05
N PHE A 190 -3.96 28.42 -0.04
CA PHE A 190 -3.25 28.26 -1.29
C PHE A 190 -4.09 27.30 -2.13
N ASN A 191 -4.73 27.83 -3.16
CA ASN A 191 -5.80 27.14 -3.85
C ASN A 191 -5.14 26.17 -4.82
N PHE A 192 -4.74 25.01 -4.29
CA PHE A 192 -4.41 23.82 -5.06
C PHE A 192 -5.56 22.81 -4.87
N PRO A 193 -6.76 23.03 -5.48
CA PRO A 193 -7.90 22.13 -5.33
C PRO A 193 -7.53 20.67 -5.61
N GLU A 194 -6.76 20.43 -6.68
CA GLU A 194 -6.28 19.10 -7.06
C GLU A 194 -5.43 18.45 -5.96
N MET A 195 -4.56 19.22 -5.31
CA MET A 195 -3.64 18.72 -4.28
C MET A 195 -4.39 18.38 -2.98
N LYS A 196 -5.41 19.16 -2.64
CA LYS A 196 -6.31 18.86 -1.51
C LYS A 196 -7.11 17.58 -1.77
N ILE A 197 -7.62 17.42 -3.01
CA ILE A 197 -8.31 16.21 -3.44
C ILE A 197 -7.37 15.00 -3.35
N TYR A 198 -6.17 15.11 -3.92
CA TYR A 198 -5.13 14.07 -3.85
C TYR A 198 -4.86 13.66 -2.41
N MET A 199 -4.63 14.61 -1.51
CA MET A 199 -4.31 14.30 -0.11
C MET A 199 -5.45 13.60 0.63
N ASN A 200 -6.71 13.86 0.28
CA ASN A 200 -7.85 13.15 0.87
C ASN A 200 -7.83 11.67 0.49
N TYR A 201 -7.65 11.38 -0.81
CA TYR A 201 -7.57 10.00 -1.29
C TYR A 201 -6.27 9.30 -0.83
N PHE A 202 -5.15 10.03 -0.75
CA PHE A 202 -3.89 9.50 -0.25
C PHE A 202 -4.01 9.10 1.23
N LYS A 203 -4.63 9.93 2.08
CA LYS A 203 -4.90 9.59 3.48
C LYS A 203 -5.77 8.34 3.62
N ALA A 204 -6.80 8.21 2.78
CA ALA A 204 -7.66 7.04 2.79
C ALA A 204 -6.91 5.77 2.33
N TYR A 205 -6.12 5.88 1.26
CA TYR A 205 -5.23 4.84 0.77
C TYR A 205 -4.26 4.35 1.86
N THR A 206 -3.52 5.28 2.49
CA THR A 206 -2.52 4.92 3.51
C THR A 206 -3.17 4.34 4.75
N LYS A 207 -4.34 4.85 5.17
CA LYS A 207 -5.11 4.27 6.29
C LYS A 207 -5.39 2.79 6.05
N GLN A 208 -5.89 2.42 4.86
CA GLN A 208 -6.18 1.02 4.57
C GLN A 208 -4.90 0.18 4.44
N ALA A 209 -3.80 0.76 3.93
CA ALA A 209 -2.50 0.10 3.84
C ALA A 209 -1.92 -0.21 5.24
N ASP A 210 -2.01 0.74 6.17
CA ASP A 210 -1.52 0.60 7.54
C ASP A 210 -2.34 -0.45 8.30
N LEU A 211 -3.68 -0.41 8.20
CA LEU A 211 -4.57 -1.42 8.79
C LEU A 211 -4.28 -2.82 8.24
N LEU A 212 -4.09 -2.95 6.91
CA LEU A 212 -3.72 -4.22 6.29
C LEU A 212 -2.41 -4.77 6.87
N LYS A 213 -1.42 -3.89 7.07
CA LYS A 213 -0.11 -4.28 7.63
C LYS A 213 -0.22 -4.73 9.09
N GLU A 214 -1.06 -4.06 9.89
CA GLU A 214 -1.33 -4.45 11.27
C GLU A 214 -2.05 -5.80 11.35
N GLU A 215 -3.08 -6.01 10.52
CA GLU A 215 -3.82 -7.27 10.42
C GLU A 215 -2.91 -8.43 9.97
N LEU A 216 -2.01 -8.22 9.00
CA LEU A 216 -1.02 -9.22 8.59
C LEU A 216 -0.08 -9.61 9.74
N LYS A 217 0.48 -8.63 10.45
CA LYS A 217 1.34 -8.90 11.62
C LYS A 217 0.60 -9.68 12.70
N LEU A 218 -0.68 -9.38 12.90
CA LEU A 218 -1.51 -10.10 13.84
C LEU A 218 -1.69 -11.56 13.40
N VAL A 219 -1.96 -11.82 12.12
CA VAL A 219 -2.03 -13.20 11.58
C VAL A 219 -0.71 -13.95 11.78
N ASP A 220 0.42 -13.33 11.43
CA ASP A 220 1.74 -13.95 11.58
C ASP A 220 2.05 -14.29 13.04
N CYS A 221 1.84 -13.34 13.96
CA CYS A 221 2.03 -13.53 15.40
C CYS A 221 1.17 -14.67 15.96
N LEU A 222 -0.09 -14.76 15.50
CA LEU A 222 -1.01 -15.80 15.92
C LEU A 222 -0.64 -17.19 15.38
N GLN A 223 -0.04 -17.26 14.20
CA GLN A 223 0.47 -18.50 13.62
C GLN A 223 1.77 -18.97 14.28
N GLU A 224 2.66 -18.05 14.65
CA GLU A 224 3.98 -18.38 15.22
C GLU A 224 3.98 -18.60 16.73
N GLN A 225 3.20 -17.82 17.50
CA GLN A 225 3.45 -17.72 18.95
C GLN A 225 2.41 -18.40 19.85
N ARG A 226 1.13 -18.51 19.46
CA ARG A 226 0.06 -19.02 20.35
C ARG A 226 -1.16 -19.60 19.63
N PRO A 227 -1.11 -20.82 19.06
CA PRO A 227 -2.32 -21.53 18.64
C PRO A 227 -3.32 -21.69 19.81
N ASP A 228 -2.80 -21.97 21.01
CA ASP A 228 -3.59 -22.30 22.20
C ASP A 228 -4.44 -21.15 22.73
N MET A 229 -4.02 -19.89 22.57
CA MET A 229 -4.79 -18.74 23.08
C MET A 229 -5.92 -18.30 22.15
N LEU A 230 -5.80 -18.55 20.85
CA LEU A 230 -6.93 -18.43 19.94
C LEU A 230 -7.92 -19.57 20.15
N GLU A 231 -7.43 -20.78 20.39
CA GLU A 231 -8.28 -21.91 20.75
C GLU A 231 -8.99 -21.68 22.10
N GLN A 232 -8.35 -21.03 23.06
CA GLN A 232 -9.03 -20.61 24.30
C GLN A 232 -10.07 -19.50 24.07
N ARG A 233 -9.77 -18.51 23.21
CA ARG A 233 -10.69 -17.39 22.95
C ARG A 233 -11.87 -17.84 22.11
N PHE A 234 -11.63 -18.39 20.92
CA PHE A 234 -12.67 -18.73 19.95
C PHE A 234 -13.16 -20.19 20.06
N GLY A 235 -12.47 -21.06 20.79
CA GLY A 235 -12.71 -22.49 20.77
C GLY A 235 -12.08 -23.14 19.53
N SER A 236 -11.54 -24.35 19.69
CA SER A 236 -10.99 -25.14 18.57
C SER A 236 -12.00 -25.36 17.44
N ALA A 237 -13.30 -25.43 17.76
CA ALA A 237 -14.39 -25.57 16.81
C ALA A 237 -14.60 -24.37 15.87
N ASN A 238 -14.06 -23.18 16.18
CA ASN A 238 -14.26 -21.96 15.38
C ASN A 238 -12.98 -21.49 14.67
N LYS A 239 -11.96 -22.34 14.57
CA LYS A 239 -10.71 -22.03 13.86
C LYS A 239 -10.95 -21.59 12.41
N ASP A 240 -11.84 -22.29 11.71
CA ASP A 240 -12.22 -21.95 10.33
C ASP A 240 -12.89 -20.57 10.24
N LEU A 241 -13.72 -20.22 11.23
CA LEU A 241 -14.38 -18.91 11.29
C LEU A 241 -13.35 -17.80 11.46
N LEU A 242 -12.38 -17.98 12.36
CA LEU A 242 -11.32 -17.00 12.58
C LEU A 242 -10.47 -16.82 11.30
N GLN A 243 -10.15 -17.90 10.61
CA GLN A 243 -9.46 -17.83 9.32
C GLN A 243 -10.28 -17.06 8.28
N GLN A 244 -11.61 -17.27 8.22
CA GLN A 244 -12.49 -16.51 7.35
C GLN A 244 -12.54 -15.02 7.69
N ILE A 245 -12.54 -14.64 8.99
CA ILE A 245 -12.46 -13.24 9.41
C ILE A 245 -11.19 -12.59 8.84
N PHE A 246 -10.03 -13.19 9.09
CA PHE A 246 -8.75 -12.65 8.63
C PHE A 246 -8.68 -12.58 7.10
N LEU A 247 -9.04 -13.65 6.39
CA LEU A 247 -9.03 -13.64 4.93
C LEU A 247 -9.94 -12.55 4.37
N THR A 248 -11.13 -12.36 4.96
CA THR A 248 -12.08 -11.32 4.55
C THR A 248 -11.52 -9.93 4.81
N LEU A 249 -10.97 -9.67 6.00
CA LEU A 249 -10.33 -8.41 6.37
C LEU A 249 -9.21 -8.06 5.39
N LEU A 250 -8.23 -8.95 5.23
CA LEU A 250 -7.08 -8.75 4.37
C LEU A 250 -7.47 -8.49 2.90
N CYS A 251 -8.45 -9.25 2.38
CA CYS A 251 -8.93 -9.07 1.01
C CYS A 251 -9.68 -7.73 0.84
N CYS A 252 -10.54 -7.37 1.79
CA CYS A 252 -11.32 -6.12 1.73
C CYS A 252 -10.43 -4.89 1.94
N ARG A 253 -9.51 -4.88 2.92
CA ARG A 253 -8.56 -3.77 3.15
C ARG A 253 -7.73 -3.49 1.91
N ARG A 254 -7.19 -4.54 1.28
CA ARG A 254 -6.45 -4.42 0.02
C ARG A 254 -7.32 -3.85 -1.10
N THR A 255 -8.55 -4.35 -1.23
CA THR A 255 -9.49 -3.85 -2.25
C THR A 255 -9.80 -2.37 -2.01
N LEU A 256 -10.10 -1.97 -0.77
CA LEU A 256 -10.39 -0.58 -0.39
C LEU A 256 -9.20 0.35 -0.63
N MET A 257 -7.99 -0.08 -0.27
CA MET A 257 -6.75 0.66 -0.54
C MET A 257 -6.67 1.06 -2.01
N TYR A 258 -6.75 0.07 -2.92
CA TYR A 258 -6.69 0.35 -4.35
C TYR A 258 -7.95 1.02 -4.90
N THR A 259 -9.09 0.83 -4.25
CA THR A 259 -10.32 1.54 -4.60
C THR A 259 -10.16 3.04 -4.36
N HIS A 260 -9.56 3.48 -3.25
CA HIS A 260 -9.29 4.91 -3.02
C HIS A 260 -8.31 5.51 -4.03
N ALA A 261 -7.29 4.75 -4.44
CA ALA A 261 -6.40 5.18 -5.52
C ALA A 261 -7.16 5.34 -6.85
N PHE A 262 -8.08 4.41 -7.16
CA PHE A 262 -8.95 4.51 -8.33
C PHE A 262 -9.89 5.72 -8.24
N SER A 263 -10.52 5.95 -7.08
CA SER A 263 -11.44 7.06 -6.86
C SER A 263 -10.83 8.43 -7.14
N TYR A 264 -9.53 8.62 -6.89
CA TYR A 264 -8.84 9.87 -7.17
C TYR A 264 -8.91 10.25 -8.65
N PHE A 265 -8.82 9.27 -9.56
CA PHE A 265 -8.86 9.49 -10.99
C PHE A 265 -10.28 9.66 -11.53
N LEU A 266 -11.33 9.38 -10.76
CA LEU A 266 -12.71 9.46 -11.27
C LEU A 266 -13.19 10.90 -11.37
N LYS A 267 -13.78 11.24 -12.52
CA LYS A 267 -14.59 12.45 -12.69
C LYS A 267 -15.95 12.23 -12.04
N LYS A 268 -16.43 13.24 -11.31
CA LYS A 268 -17.73 13.20 -10.64
C LYS A 268 -18.88 13.19 -11.64
N ASP A 269 -19.68 12.14 -11.58
CA ASP A 269 -20.97 11.95 -12.26
C ASP A 269 -21.81 10.87 -11.55
N ASN A 270 -23.01 10.58 -12.07
CA ASN A 270 -23.93 9.60 -11.50
C ASN A 270 -23.32 8.20 -11.35
N VAL A 271 -22.44 7.79 -12.26
CA VAL A 271 -21.79 6.47 -12.23
C VAL A 271 -20.80 6.42 -11.07
N SER A 272 -20.02 7.50 -10.88
CA SER A 272 -19.10 7.64 -9.75
C SER A 272 -19.82 7.72 -8.39
N GLU A 273 -21.01 8.33 -8.33
CA GLU A 273 -21.80 8.41 -7.09
C GLU A 273 -22.29 7.04 -6.63
N ILE A 274 -22.77 6.20 -7.54
CA ILE A 274 -23.15 4.80 -7.24
C ILE A 274 -21.94 4.01 -6.74
N PHE A 275 -20.77 4.22 -7.36
CA PHE A 275 -19.53 3.60 -6.90
C PHE A 275 -19.16 4.05 -5.48
N GLU A 276 -19.30 5.33 -5.13
CA GLU A 276 -19.01 5.84 -3.79
C GLU A 276 -19.96 5.31 -2.72
N LEU A 277 -21.24 5.09 -3.06
CA LEU A 277 -22.18 4.39 -2.19
C LEU A 277 -21.73 2.93 -1.95
N ASN A 278 -21.24 2.25 -2.99
CA ASN A 278 -20.71 0.90 -2.86
C ASN A 278 -19.45 0.84 -1.99
N LEU A 279 -18.53 1.78 -2.20
CA LEU A 279 -17.31 1.96 -1.40
C LEU A 279 -17.64 2.17 0.08
N THR A 280 -18.47 3.17 0.38
CA THR A 280 -18.85 3.53 1.77
C THR A 280 -19.52 2.37 2.49
N SER A 281 -20.38 1.63 1.79
CA SER A 281 -21.06 0.48 2.37
C SER A 281 -20.10 -0.67 2.71
N LEU A 282 -19.06 -0.90 1.89
CA LEU A 282 -18.03 -1.88 2.21
C LEU A 282 -17.18 -1.43 3.41
N GLU A 283 -16.77 -0.15 3.45
CA GLU A 283 -16.01 0.40 4.58
C GLU A 283 -16.74 0.22 5.91
N LEU A 284 -18.02 0.60 5.97
CA LEU A 284 -18.84 0.46 7.18
C LEU A 284 -19.05 -1.01 7.61
N GLY A 285 -19.19 -1.92 6.65
CA GLY A 285 -19.26 -3.36 6.94
C GLY A 285 -17.96 -3.89 7.50
N LEU A 286 -16.84 -3.46 6.90
CA LEU A 286 -15.52 -3.93 7.29
C LEU A 286 -15.10 -3.45 8.67
N ASP A 287 -15.42 -2.21 9.02
CA ASP A 287 -15.13 -1.67 10.35
C ASP A 287 -15.94 -2.41 11.45
N LYS A 288 -17.17 -2.85 11.14
CA LYS A 288 -17.94 -3.74 12.04
C LYS A 288 -17.29 -5.11 12.19
N LEU A 289 -16.77 -5.69 11.11
CA LEU A 289 -16.08 -6.98 11.16
C LEU A 289 -14.77 -6.87 11.96
N ALA A 290 -14.00 -5.80 11.74
CA ALA A 290 -12.77 -5.55 12.49
C ALA A 290 -13.04 -5.34 13.99
N PHE A 291 -14.15 -4.69 14.34
CA PHE A 291 -14.56 -4.54 15.73
C PHE A 291 -14.67 -5.89 16.46
N PHE A 292 -15.24 -6.93 15.84
CA PHE A 292 -15.33 -8.26 16.45
C PHE A 292 -13.96 -8.90 16.75
N LEU A 293 -12.92 -8.54 15.98
CA LEU A 293 -11.57 -9.04 16.21
C LEU A 293 -10.92 -8.36 17.43
N HIS A 294 -11.11 -7.04 17.52
CA HIS A 294 -10.48 -6.19 18.52
C HIS A 294 -11.25 -6.07 19.83
N ASP A 295 -12.49 -6.56 19.90
CA ASP A 295 -13.30 -6.52 21.11
C ASP A 295 -12.79 -7.50 22.19
N GLU A 296 -12.02 -6.98 23.14
CA GLU A 296 -11.41 -7.73 24.25
C GLU A 296 -12.40 -8.14 25.35
N TYR A 297 -13.65 -7.62 25.33
CA TYR A 297 -14.59 -7.73 26.45
C TYR A 297 -15.67 -8.83 26.29
N ASN A 298 -15.79 -9.46 25.13
CA ASN A 298 -16.78 -10.51 24.90
C ASN A 298 -16.25 -11.90 25.29
N VAL A 299 -16.46 -12.26 26.57
CA VAL A 299 -16.00 -13.51 27.20
C VAL A 299 -16.94 -14.71 26.92
N SER A 300 -18.04 -14.52 26.18
CA SER A 300 -18.97 -15.60 25.83
C SER A 300 -19.36 -15.53 24.35
N PHE A 301 -18.78 -16.42 23.54
CA PHE A 301 -19.19 -16.67 22.15
C PHE A 301 -20.54 -17.38 22.12
N SER A 302 -21.61 -16.64 22.43
CA SER A 302 -22.96 -17.14 22.21
C SER A 302 -23.14 -17.51 20.73
N ASN A 303 -23.99 -18.50 20.45
CA ASN A 303 -24.30 -18.91 19.08
C ASN A 303 -24.80 -17.71 18.23
N ILE A 304 -25.47 -16.76 18.85
CA ILE A 304 -25.95 -15.51 18.21
C ILE A 304 -24.77 -14.63 17.79
N TYR A 305 -23.76 -14.45 18.65
CA TYR A 305 -22.59 -13.66 18.33
C TYR A 305 -21.77 -14.26 17.17
N LEU A 306 -21.56 -15.58 17.19
CA LEU A 306 -20.90 -16.30 16.10
C LEU A 306 -21.68 -16.19 14.79
N GLN A 307 -23.01 -16.22 14.84
CA GLN A 307 -23.86 -16.02 13.67
C GLN A 307 -23.73 -14.60 13.11
N ASN A 308 -23.71 -13.58 13.97
CA ASN A 308 -23.50 -12.19 13.55
C ASN A 308 -22.16 -12.00 12.84
N ILE A 309 -21.08 -12.63 13.32
CA ILE A 309 -19.77 -12.61 12.64
C ILE A 309 -19.88 -13.22 11.24
N ARG A 310 -20.50 -14.41 11.12
CA ARG A 310 -20.69 -15.09 9.82
C ARG A 310 -21.49 -14.24 8.84
N ASP A 311 -22.52 -13.57 9.31
CA ASP A 311 -23.35 -12.70 8.48
C ASP A 311 -22.59 -11.44 8.07
N GLN A 312 -21.74 -10.88 8.94
CA GLN A 312 -20.86 -9.76 8.57
C GLN A 312 -19.77 -10.17 7.58
N ILE A 313 -19.19 -11.36 7.69
CA ILE A 313 -18.23 -11.89 6.70
C ILE A 313 -18.91 -11.93 5.32
N LYS A 314 -20.07 -12.60 5.22
CA LYS A 314 -20.83 -12.71 3.97
C LYS A 314 -21.19 -11.34 3.40
N PHE A 315 -21.60 -10.41 4.27
CA PHE A 315 -21.89 -9.04 3.87
C PHE A 315 -20.66 -8.36 3.25
N CYS A 316 -19.50 -8.41 3.91
CA CYS A 316 -18.27 -7.81 3.41
C CYS A 316 -17.82 -8.43 2.08
N GLU A 317 -17.84 -9.76 1.98
CA GLU A 317 -17.50 -10.47 0.74
C GLU A 317 -18.42 -10.08 -0.42
N LEU A 318 -19.73 -10.06 -0.18
CA LEU A 318 -20.72 -9.68 -1.18
C LEU A 318 -20.54 -8.22 -1.62
N ARG A 319 -20.39 -7.28 -0.67
CA ARG A 319 -20.18 -5.86 -0.99
C ARG A 319 -18.88 -5.64 -1.76
N ARG A 320 -17.82 -6.38 -1.41
CA ARG A 320 -16.54 -6.36 -2.15
C ARG A 320 -16.72 -6.86 -3.59
N GLN A 321 -17.43 -7.97 -3.78
CA GLN A 321 -17.72 -8.50 -5.12
C GLN A 321 -18.54 -7.53 -5.96
N ILE A 322 -19.59 -6.92 -5.37
CA ILE A 322 -20.43 -5.92 -6.06
C ILE A 322 -19.59 -4.70 -6.47
N LEU A 323 -18.75 -4.20 -5.58
CA LEU A 323 -17.86 -3.06 -5.86
C LEU A 323 -16.91 -3.37 -7.02
N ILE A 324 -16.24 -4.53 -6.98
CA ILE A 324 -15.32 -4.97 -8.03
C ILE A 324 -16.07 -5.16 -9.37
N ALA A 325 -17.21 -5.86 -9.34
CA ALA A 325 -18.01 -6.13 -10.53
C ALA A 325 -18.50 -4.83 -11.18
N TYR A 326 -18.94 -3.85 -10.39
CA TYR A 326 -19.37 -2.55 -10.90
C TYR A 326 -18.23 -1.78 -11.57
N VAL A 327 -17.02 -1.80 -10.96
CA VAL A 327 -15.84 -1.19 -11.59
C VAL A 327 -15.46 -1.90 -12.88
N LYS A 328 -15.50 -3.23 -12.89
CA LYS A 328 -15.22 -4.04 -14.08
C LYS A 328 -16.22 -3.76 -15.22
N GLU A 329 -17.52 -3.80 -14.94
CA GLU A 329 -18.56 -3.48 -15.91
C GLU A 329 -18.35 -2.08 -16.52
N GLY A 330 -18.02 -1.10 -15.68
CA GLY A 330 -17.74 0.26 -16.16
C GLY A 330 -16.50 0.36 -17.04
N TYR A 331 -15.50 -0.53 -16.91
CA TYR A 331 -14.40 -0.63 -17.88
C TYR A 331 -14.87 -1.28 -19.19
N ASP A 332 -15.58 -2.41 -19.10
CA ASP A 332 -16.02 -3.20 -20.25
C ASP A 332 -16.90 -2.39 -21.21
N VAL A 333 -17.75 -1.52 -20.67
CA VAL A 333 -18.69 -0.69 -21.45
C VAL A 333 -18.28 0.79 -21.55
N GLY A 334 -17.10 1.15 -21.03
CA GLY A 334 -16.55 2.51 -21.14
C GLY A 334 -17.31 3.61 -20.40
N MET A 335 -17.91 3.29 -19.24
CA MET A 335 -18.65 4.27 -18.41
C MET A 335 -17.73 5.24 -17.66
N TRP A 336 -16.51 4.81 -17.32
CA TRP A 336 -15.61 5.60 -16.47
C TRP A 336 -15.03 6.81 -17.20
N LYS A 337 -15.26 8.00 -16.62
CA LYS A 337 -14.59 9.23 -17.03
C LYS A 337 -13.47 9.53 -16.08
N PHE A 338 -12.25 9.64 -16.59
CA PHE A 338 -11.07 9.92 -15.78
C PHE A 338 -10.67 11.39 -15.83
N GLN A 339 -10.08 11.86 -14.73
CA GLN A 339 -9.40 13.13 -14.56
C GLN A 339 -8.04 12.88 -13.92
N TYR A 340 -7.05 13.73 -14.18
CA TYR A 340 -5.68 13.59 -13.68
C TYR A 340 -4.95 12.30 -14.14
N ALA A 341 -5.53 11.56 -15.08
CA ALA A 341 -4.90 10.46 -15.78
C ALA A 341 -4.26 10.98 -17.08
N HIS A 342 -2.99 10.64 -17.30
CA HIS A 342 -2.17 11.06 -18.44
C HIS A 342 -1.90 9.91 -19.41
#